data_AF-A0A447IK35-F1
#
_entry.id   AF-A0A447IK35-F1
#
_cell.length_a   1.000
_cell.length_b   1.000
_cell.length_c   1.000
_cell.angle_alpha   90.00
_cell.angle_beta   90.00
_cell.angle_gamma   90.00
#
_symmetry.space_group_name_H-M   'P 1'
#
loop_
_entity.id
_entity.type
_entity.pdbx_description
1 polymer ?
#
loop_
_entity_poly.entity_id
_entity_poly.type
_entity_poly.pdbx_seq_one_letter_code
_entity_poly.pdbx_strand_id
1 'polypeptide(L)'
;MNSEILFRPLTVKSLTVANRIVMAPMTRGMAPAGIPGAPQAGYYRRRAEGNVGLILTEGTVIDRPASRNLPGIPFFHGEPALAGWESVAREVHAAGGKIGPQLWHTGSTRAGDWQPEAPVESPSGLVGPGDPRGNVMSEEDIADTVGAFAVAAADAKRIGFDLAELHGAHGYLIDQFFWGGSNQRTDQWGGGRHRRTLALRSRDRAGGAGSGRSGLPYLAPGQPVETARLCRPPRGHP
;
A
#
# COMPACT_ATOMS: atom_id res chain seq x y z
N MET A 1 -5.24 -28.23 -21.58
CA MET A 1 -4.95 -27.44 -20.38
C MET A 1 -6.29 -27.06 -19.75
N ASN A 2 -6.56 -27.45 -18.51
CA ASN A 2 -7.87 -27.20 -17.88
C ASN A 2 -7.86 -25.83 -17.17
N SER A 3 -8.51 -24.83 -17.78
CA SER A 3 -8.63 -23.47 -17.23
C SER A 3 -9.84 -23.28 -16.30
N GLU A 4 -10.71 -24.28 -16.14
CA GLU A 4 -11.92 -24.19 -15.29
C GLU A 4 -11.58 -23.82 -13.84
N ILE A 5 -10.41 -24.22 -13.36
CA ILE A 5 -9.96 -23.91 -11.99
C ILE A 5 -9.89 -22.40 -11.74
N LEU A 6 -9.65 -21.59 -12.77
CA LEU A 6 -9.58 -20.13 -12.67
C LEU A 6 -10.96 -19.51 -12.40
N PHE A 7 -12.04 -20.17 -12.84
CA PHE A 7 -13.41 -19.66 -12.75
C PHE A 7 -14.17 -20.17 -11.51
N ARG A 8 -13.52 -20.97 -10.66
CA ARG A 8 -14.12 -21.46 -9.41
C ARG A 8 -13.91 -20.44 -8.29
N PRO A 9 -14.89 -20.29 -7.37
CA PRO A 9 -14.74 -19.44 -6.19
C PRO A 9 -13.50 -19.79 -5.37
N LEU A 10 -12.97 -18.77 -4.69
CA LEU A 10 -11.88 -18.90 -3.74
C LEU A 10 -12.20 -18.11 -2.48
N THR A 11 -12.05 -18.76 -1.33
CA THR A 11 -12.15 -18.11 -0.02
C THR A 11 -10.77 -18.03 0.60
N VAL A 12 -10.38 -16.83 1.00
CA VAL A 12 -9.16 -16.55 1.78
C VAL A 12 -9.58 -15.84 3.06
N LYS A 13 -9.52 -16.56 4.18
CA LYS A 13 -10.06 -16.09 5.47
C LYS A 13 -11.53 -15.66 5.32
N SER A 14 -11.86 -14.41 5.60
CA SER A 14 -13.22 -13.85 5.49
C SER A 14 -13.59 -13.37 4.08
N LEU A 15 -12.63 -13.27 3.17
CA LEU A 15 -12.87 -12.80 1.81
C LEU A 15 -13.22 -13.97 0.91
N THR A 16 -14.39 -13.93 0.27
CA THR A 16 -14.75 -14.86 -0.81
C THR A 16 -14.85 -14.09 -2.12
N VAL A 17 -14.15 -14.58 -3.14
CA VAL A 17 -14.15 -14.04 -4.51
C VAL A 17 -14.81 -15.05 -5.44
N ALA A 18 -15.54 -14.55 -6.46
CA ALA A 18 -16.31 -15.40 -7.37
C ALA A 18 -15.42 -16.29 -8.25
N ASN A 19 -14.18 -15.87 -8.51
CA ASN A 19 -13.20 -16.59 -9.30
C ASN A 19 -11.77 -16.15 -8.93
N ARG A 20 -10.76 -16.82 -9.49
CA ARG A 20 -9.33 -16.62 -9.18
C ARG A 20 -8.65 -15.60 -10.10
N ILE A 21 -9.42 -14.83 -10.85
CA ILE A 21 -8.90 -13.80 -11.75
C ILE A 21 -8.82 -12.50 -10.95
N VAL A 22 -7.60 -11.98 -10.81
CA VAL A 22 -7.33 -10.74 -10.07
C VAL A 22 -6.82 -9.70 -11.05
N MET A 23 -7.43 -8.52 -11.05
CA MET A 23 -6.83 -7.36 -11.69
C MET A 23 -5.68 -6.88 -10.83
N ALA A 24 -4.47 -6.90 -11.40
CA ALA A 24 -3.29 -6.37 -10.73
C ALA A 24 -3.37 -4.84 -10.57
N PRO A 25 -2.66 -4.27 -9.58
CA PRO A 25 -2.50 -2.83 -9.42
C PRO A 25 -1.83 -2.20 -10.66
N MET A 26 -2.50 -1.22 -11.27
CA MET A 26 -2.01 -0.57 -12.49
C MET A 26 -2.11 0.95 -12.38
N THR A 27 -1.03 1.60 -11.94
CA THR A 27 -0.96 3.08 -11.84
C THR A 27 -1.25 3.75 -13.18
N ARG A 28 -2.22 4.66 -13.19
CA ARG A 28 -2.68 5.34 -14.41
C ARG A 28 -2.26 6.80 -14.48
N GLY A 29 -2.01 7.44 -13.34
CA GLY A 29 -1.65 8.86 -13.29
C GLY A 29 -2.82 9.78 -13.67
N MET A 30 -4.06 9.32 -13.48
CA MET A 30 -5.27 9.95 -14.02
C MET A 30 -6.15 10.59 -12.95
N ALA A 31 -5.66 10.77 -11.71
CA ALA A 31 -6.40 11.42 -10.63
C ALA A 31 -6.02 12.91 -10.54
N PRO A 32 -6.83 13.84 -11.07
CA PRO A 32 -6.54 15.26 -10.96
C PRO A 32 -6.48 15.66 -9.49
N ALA A 33 -5.45 16.43 -9.11
CA ALA A 33 -5.17 16.78 -7.72
C ALA A 33 -5.10 15.57 -6.75
N GLY A 34 -4.85 14.37 -7.25
CA GLY A 34 -4.83 13.13 -6.46
C GLY A 34 -6.22 12.65 -5.98
N ILE A 35 -7.31 13.21 -6.52
CA ILE A 35 -8.68 12.85 -6.12
C ILE A 35 -9.29 11.93 -7.19
N PRO A 36 -9.69 10.69 -6.86
CA PRO A 36 -10.41 9.82 -7.79
C PRO A 36 -11.84 10.33 -8.01
N GLY A 37 -12.32 10.24 -9.25
CA GLY A 37 -13.66 10.67 -9.64
C GLY A 37 -14.41 9.66 -10.50
N ALA A 38 -15.43 10.13 -11.22
CA ALA A 38 -16.25 9.30 -12.10
C ALA A 38 -15.46 8.47 -13.14
N PRO A 39 -14.37 8.98 -13.75
CA PRO A 39 -13.55 8.16 -14.66
C PRO A 39 -12.96 6.91 -14.01
N GLN A 40 -12.46 7.02 -12.77
CA GLN A 40 -11.91 5.92 -11.99
C GLN A 40 -13.01 4.92 -11.62
N ALA A 41 -14.16 5.41 -11.15
CA ALA A 41 -15.28 4.56 -10.78
C ALA A 41 -15.77 3.74 -11.98
N GLY A 42 -16.00 4.39 -13.13
CA GLY A 42 -16.36 3.71 -14.36
C GLY A 42 -15.28 2.75 -14.87
N TYR A 43 -13.99 3.10 -14.69
CA TYR A 43 -12.89 2.23 -15.06
C TYR A 43 -12.90 0.91 -14.28
N TYR A 44 -13.00 0.94 -12.95
CA TYR A 44 -13.02 -0.27 -12.12
C TYR A 44 -14.34 -1.03 -12.24
N ARG A 45 -15.49 -0.34 -12.29
CA ARG A 45 -16.81 -0.96 -12.49
C ARG A 45 -16.84 -1.86 -13.73
N ARG A 46 -16.30 -1.39 -14.86
CA ARG A 46 -16.22 -2.20 -16.09
C ARG A 46 -15.41 -3.51 -15.93
N ARG A 47 -14.44 -3.57 -15.01
CA ARG A 47 -13.73 -4.84 -14.72
C ARG A 47 -14.58 -5.78 -13.89
N ALA A 48 -15.37 -5.25 -12.95
CA ALA A 48 -16.33 -6.05 -12.19
C ALA A 48 -17.40 -6.63 -13.12
N GLU A 49 -17.96 -5.81 -14.03
CA GLU A 49 -18.90 -6.25 -15.08
C GLU A 49 -18.28 -7.31 -16.01
N GLY A 50 -16.95 -7.28 -16.19
CA GLY A 50 -16.17 -8.29 -16.90
C GLY A 50 -15.88 -9.57 -16.10
N ASN A 51 -16.55 -9.79 -14.96
CA ASN A 51 -16.38 -10.94 -14.07
C ASN A 51 -14.95 -11.08 -13.48
N VAL A 52 -14.23 -9.99 -13.22
CA VAL A 52 -12.99 -10.07 -12.44
C VAL A 52 -13.33 -10.35 -10.97
N GLY A 53 -12.78 -11.42 -10.41
CA GLY A 53 -13.09 -11.88 -9.05
C GLY A 53 -12.60 -10.94 -7.95
N LEU A 54 -11.45 -10.29 -8.15
CA LEU A 54 -10.91 -9.27 -7.25
C LEU A 54 -10.19 -8.18 -8.04
N ILE A 55 -10.45 -6.93 -7.68
CA ILE A 55 -9.81 -5.75 -8.25
C ILE A 55 -8.86 -5.17 -7.20
N LEU A 56 -7.61 -5.00 -7.57
CA LEU A 56 -6.70 -4.14 -6.82
C LEU A 56 -6.60 -2.81 -7.55
N THR A 57 -6.73 -1.71 -6.82
CA THR A 57 -6.63 -0.36 -7.41
C THR A 57 -5.23 -0.13 -7.96
N GLU A 58 -5.07 0.94 -8.74
CA GLU A 58 -3.78 1.62 -8.85
C GLU A 58 -3.14 1.90 -7.49
N GLY A 59 -1.82 2.15 -7.48
CA GLY A 59 -1.15 2.55 -6.25
C GLY A 59 -1.73 3.85 -5.71
N THR A 60 -2.10 3.85 -4.44
CA THR A 60 -2.69 4.99 -3.72
C THR A 60 -1.79 5.37 -2.55
N VAL A 61 -1.46 6.65 -2.43
CA VAL A 61 -0.43 7.06 -1.45
C VAL A 61 -1.00 7.39 -0.09
N ILE A 62 -0.29 6.98 0.94
CA ILE A 62 -0.62 7.26 2.35
C ILE A 62 -0.31 8.72 2.74
N ASP A 63 -0.84 9.15 3.90
CA ASP A 63 -0.65 10.48 4.45
C ASP A 63 0.77 10.68 5.01
N ARG A 64 1.73 10.83 4.11
CA ARG A 64 3.13 11.15 4.41
C ARG A 64 3.66 12.19 3.44
N PRO A 65 4.58 13.06 3.88
CA PRO A 65 5.27 13.97 2.99
C PRO A 65 5.93 13.20 1.84
N ALA A 66 5.80 13.71 0.62
CA ALA A 66 6.48 13.14 -0.55
C ALA A 66 6.21 11.65 -0.82
N SER A 67 5.07 11.11 -0.39
CA SER A 67 4.70 9.70 -0.61
C SER A 67 4.42 9.36 -2.08
N ARG A 68 4.13 10.38 -2.91
CA ARG A 68 3.93 10.30 -4.37
C ARG A 68 5.18 10.73 -5.15
N ASN A 69 5.39 10.11 -6.32
CA ASN A 69 6.46 10.46 -7.27
C ASN A 69 5.96 10.83 -8.67
N LEU A 70 4.64 10.94 -8.83
CA LEU A 70 3.95 11.47 -10.00
C LEU A 70 2.73 12.29 -9.54
N PRO A 71 2.36 13.38 -10.24
CA PRO A 71 1.33 14.31 -9.77
C PRO A 71 -0.09 13.72 -9.84
N GLY A 72 -0.32 12.78 -10.76
CA GLY A 72 -1.63 12.16 -10.98
C GLY A 72 -1.86 10.85 -10.21
N ILE A 73 -0.96 10.49 -9.28
CA ILE A 73 -1.18 9.37 -8.37
C ILE A 73 -2.23 9.79 -7.32
N PRO A 74 -3.28 8.98 -7.10
CA PRO A 74 -4.32 9.30 -6.14
C PRO A 74 -3.84 9.18 -4.68
N PHE A 75 -4.40 10.05 -3.84
CA PHE A 75 -4.27 9.99 -2.39
C PHE A 75 -5.20 8.92 -1.81
N PHE A 76 -4.81 8.32 -0.69
CA PHE A 76 -5.66 7.49 0.16
C PHE A 76 -5.74 8.06 1.58
N HIS A 77 -5.95 9.37 1.64
CA HIS A 77 -6.11 10.15 2.85
C HIS A 77 -6.81 11.47 2.50
N GLY A 78 -7.36 12.13 3.50
CA GLY A 78 -8.13 13.36 3.33
C GLY A 78 -9.53 13.11 2.78
N GLU A 79 -10.50 13.87 3.29
CA GLU A 79 -11.93 13.68 2.99
C GLU A 79 -12.26 13.65 1.49
N PRO A 80 -11.74 14.56 0.62
CA PRO A 80 -12.09 14.54 -0.79
C PRO A 80 -11.67 13.26 -1.52
N ALA A 81 -10.47 12.75 -1.22
CA ALA A 81 -9.97 11.55 -1.87
C ALA A 81 -10.67 10.29 -1.35
N LEU A 82 -10.91 10.22 -0.03
CA LEU A 82 -11.61 9.09 0.58
C LEU A 82 -13.08 9.01 0.13
N ALA A 83 -13.78 10.13 -0.01
CA ALA A 83 -15.14 10.16 -0.59
C ALA A 83 -15.16 9.70 -2.06
N GLY A 84 -14.15 10.07 -2.84
CA GLY A 84 -13.98 9.58 -4.21
C GLY A 84 -13.76 8.06 -4.24
N TRP A 85 -12.91 7.53 -3.37
CA TRP A 85 -12.66 6.09 -3.24
C TRP A 85 -13.86 5.30 -2.73
N GLU A 86 -14.63 5.84 -1.80
CA GLU A 86 -15.89 5.26 -1.34
C GLU A 86 -16.86 5.09 -2.51
N SER A 87 -17.00 6.11 -3.35
CA SER A 87 -17.83 6.03 -4.55
C SER A 87 -17.33 4.98 -5.55
N VAL A 88 -16.00 4.88 -5.75
CA VAL A 88 -15.39 3.82 -6.58
C VAL A 88 -15.72 2.43 -6.04
N ALA A 89 -15.54 2.20 -4.74
CA ALA A 89 -15.81 0.91 -4.11
C ALA A 89 -17.29 0.53 -4.26
N ARG A 90 -18.19 1.48 -3.96
CA ARG A 90 -19.64 1.32 -4.12
C ARG A 90 -20.05 0.92 -5.54
N GLU A 91 -19.49 1.56 -6.57
CA GLU A 91 -19.80 1.21 -7.97
C GLU A 91 -19.28 -0.18 -8.36
N VAL A 92 -18.14 -0.60 -7.82
CA VAL A 92 -17.62 -1.96 -8.03
C VAL A 92 -18.50 -3.00 -7.34
N HIS A 93 -18.93 -2.75 -6.11
CA HIS A 93 -19.85 -3.64 -5.39
C HIS A 93 -21.22 -3.72 -6.06
N ALA A 94 -21.74 -2.61 -6.59
CA ALA A 94 -22.99 -2.60 -7.34
C ALA A 94 -22.92 -3.47 -8.60
N ALA A 95 -21.73 -3.64 -9.19
CA ALA A 95 -21.47 -4.56 -10.29
C ALA A 95 -21.10 -5.99 -9.84
N GLY A 96 -21.20 -6.31 -8.54
CA GLY A 96 -20.91 -7.63 -7.98
C GLY A 96 -19.42 -7.96 -7.79
N GLY A 97 -18.53 -6.98 -7.98
CA GLY A 97 -17.09 -7.14 -7.83
C GLY A 97 -16.61 -7.06 -6.37
N LYS A 98 -15.32 -7.37 -6.19
CA LYS A 98 -14.59 -7.16 -4.94
C LYS A 98 -13.40 -6.25 -5.20
N ILE A 99 -13.06 -5.39 -4.24
CA ILE A 99 -12.00 -4.39 -4.43
C ILE A 99 -11.19 -4.14 -3.16
N GLY A 100 -9.88 -3.94 -3.33
CA GLY A 100 -8.95 -3.49 -2.30
C GLY A 100 -8.01 -2.40 -2.82
N PRO A 101 -7.63 -1.39 -2.01
CA PRO A 101 -6.62 -0.45 -2.43
C PRO A 101 -5.22 -1.06 -2.31
N GLN A 102 -4.32 -0.67 -3.21
CA GLN A 102 -2.89 -0.86 -3.02
C GLN A 102 -2.30 0.37 -2.32
N LEU A 103 -2.14 0.28 -1.00
CA LEU A 103 -1.56 1.33 -0.17
C LEU A 103 -0.05 1.41 -0.38
N TRP A 104 0.44 2.61 -0.60
CA TRP A 104 1.75 2.82 -1.20
C TRP A 104 2.49 4.03 -0.64
N HIS A 105 3.82 3.92 -0.59
CA HIS A 105 4.73 5.04 -0.42
C HIS A 105 5.91 4.85 -1.37
N THR A 106 6.13 5.80 -2.27
CA THR A 106 7.11 5.67 -3.37
C THR A 106 8.57 5.74 -2.89
N GLY A 107 8.80 6.33 -1.72
CA GLY A 107 10.13 6.50 -1.14
C GLY A 107 11.01 7.34 -2.07
N SER A 108 12.27 6.97 -2.23
CA SER A 108 13.19 7.67 -3.12
C SER A 108 13.03 7.32 -4.60
N THR A 109 11.99 6.60 -5.02
CA THR A 109 11.87 6.14 -6.42
C THR A 109 11.54 7.27 -7.40
N ARG A 110 12.28 7.35 -8.51
CA ARG A 110 12.04 8.26 -9.64
C ARG A 110 10.95 7.71 -10.57
N ALA A 111 10.03 8.56 -11.03
CA ALA A 111 8.99 8.16 -11.99
C ALA A 111 8.65 9.23 -13.04
N GLY A 112 9.60 10.12 -13.34
CA GLY A 112 9.46 11.23 -14.29
C GLY A 112 10.22 12.47 -13.80
N ASP A 113 9.95 13.61 -14.43
CA ASP A 113 10.60 14.89 -14.09
C ASP A 113 9.90 15.63 -12.93
N TRP A 114 8.67 15.25 -12.61
CA TRP A 114 7.93 15.83 -11.50
C TRP A 114 8.54 15.40 -10.16
N GLN A 115 8.57 16.34 -9.21
CA GLN A 115 9.06 16.10 -7.85
C GLN A 115 8.05 16.62 -6.83
N PRO A 116 7.90 15.95 -5.68
CA PRO A 116 7.12 16.48 -4.57
C PRO A 116 7.78 17.73 -4.00
N GLU A 117 6.96 18.60 -3.39
CA GLU A 117 7.44 19.83 -2.75
C GLU A 117 8.29 19.55 -1.52
N ALA A 118 7.90 18.54 -0.73
CA ALA A 118 8.69 18.03 0.37
C ALA A 118 9.82 17.12 -0.13
N PRO A 119 10.97 17.07 0.56
CA PRO A 119 12.02 16.11 0.27
C PRO A 119 11.49 14.67 0.34
N VAL A 120 11.88 13.83 -0.62
CA VAL A 120 11.49 12.40 -0.61
C VAL A 120 12.13 11.65 0.54
N GLU A 121 11.45 10.63 1.05
CA GLU A 121 11.91 9.81 2.17
C GLU A 121 12.66 8.56 1.70
N SER A 122 13.69 8.15 2.44
CA SER A 122 14.44 6.93 2.15
C SER A 122 15.09 6.32 3.40
N PRO A 123 15.41 5.01 3.40
CA PRO A 123 16.06 4.38 4.54
C PRO A 123 17.46 4.93 4.84
N SER A 124 18.19 5.38 3.82
CA SER A 124 19.62 5.74 3.95
C SER A 124 20.07 6.91 3.07
N GLY A 125 19.14 7.75 2.60
CA GLY A 125 19.43 8.85 1.69
C GLY A 125 19.77 8.38 0.28
N LEU A 126 19.33 7.17 -0.08
CA LEU A 126 19.70 6.46 -1.31
C LEU A 126 18.45 5.93 -2.02
N VAL A 127 18.49 5.93 -3.35
CA VAL A 127 17.56 5.14 -4.17
C VAL A 127 18.18 3.83 -4.63
N GLY A 128 19.52 3.74 -4.64
CA GLY A 128 20.28 2.56 -4.97
C GLY A 128 21.75 2.71 -4.57
N PRO A 129 22.59 1.69 -4.82
CA PRO A 129 24.00 1.71 -4.45
C PRO A 129 24.72 2.93 -5.04
N GLY A 130 25.19 3.83 -4.16
CA GLY A 130 25.92 5.03 -4.58
C GLY A 130 25.09 6.08 -5.34
N ASP A 131 23.76 6.00 -5.30
CA ASP A 131 22.84 7.00 -5.91
C ASP A 131 22.05 7.73 -4.80
N PRO A 132 22.53 8.90 -4.34
CA PRO A 132 21.88 9.70 -3.31
C PRO A 132 20.53 10.26 -3.77
N ARG A 133 19.51 10.07 -2.92
CA ARG A 133 18.18 10.66 -3.09
C ARG A 133 17.37 10.61 -1.81
N GLY A 134 16.89 11.77 -1.39
CA GLY A 134 15.96 11.91 -0.28
C GLY A 134 16.63 12.03 1.08
N ASN A 135 15.80 12.27 2.08
CA ASN A 135 16.21 12.33 3.48
C ASN A 135 16.34 10.92 4.05
N VAL A 136 17.32 10.75 4.95
CA VAL A 136 17.42 9.56 5.78
C VAL A 136 16.30 9.62 6.81
N MET A 137 15.39 8.64 6.80
CA MET A 137 14.30 8.60 7.78
C MET A 137 14.85 8.40 9.20
N SER A 138 14.39 9.21 10.14
CA SER A 138 14.58 9.01 11.57
C SER A 138 13.69 7.87 12.10
N GLU A 139 13.84 7.50 13.37
CA GLU A 139 12.93 6.53 13.99
C GLU A 139 11.49 7.07 14.07
N GLU A 140 11.33 8.38 14.25
CA GLU A 140 10.03 9.06 14.24
C GLU A 140 9.40 9.01 12.84
N ASP A 141 10.17 9.35 11.79
CA ASP A 141 9.66 9.28 10.41
C ASP A 141 9.17 7.88 10.05
N ILE A 142 9.86 6.84 10.51
CA ILE A 142 9.48 5.44 10.28
C ILE A 142 8.21 5.11 11.07
N ALA A 143 8.13 5.52 12.34
CA ALA A 143 6.95 5.29 13.17
C ALA A 143 5.70 5.98 12.59
N ASP A 144 5.85 7.22 12.12
CA ASP A 144 4.78 7.97 11.46
C ASP A 144 4.34 7.32 10.16
N THR A 145 5.28 6.85 9.33
CA THR A 145 4.96 6.13 8.10
C THR A 145 4.19 4.84 8.39
N VAL A 146 4.57 4.07 9.43
CA VAL A 146 3.81 2.90 9.88
C VAL A 146 2.41 3.29 10.34
N GLY A 147 2.28 4.39 11.11
CA GLY A 147 1.01 4.95 11.53
C GLY A 147 0.11 5.33 10.35
N ALA A 148 0.66 6.00 9.34
CA ALA A 148 -0.06 6.41 8.13
C ALA A 148 -0.56 5.21 7.30
N PHE A 149 0.23 4.13 7.19
CA PHE A 149 -0.26 2.87 6.60
C PHE A 149 -1.42 2.27 7.40
N ALA A 150 -1.35 2.30 8.73
CA ALA A 150 -2.40 1.77 9.59
C ALA A 150 -3.70 2.59 9.47
N VAL A 151 -3.61 3.92 9.46
CA VAL A 151 -4.74 4.83 9.23
C VAL A 151 -5.36 4.56 7.87
N ALA A 152 -4.57 4.51 6.80
CA ALA A 152 -5.07 4.25 5.45
C ALA A 152 -5.75 2.87 5.33
N ALA A 153 -5.24 1.84 6.01
CA ALA A 153 -5.90 0.53 6.06
C ALA A 153 -7.21 0.55 6.86
N ALA A 154 -7.28 1.30 7.96
CA ALA A 154 -8.50 1.50 8.73
C ALA A 154 -9.55 2.27 7.91
N ASP A 155 -9.13 3.30 7.18
CA ASP A 155 -9.99 4.05 6.26
C ASP A 155 -10.49 3.19 5.12
N ALA A 156 -9.66 2.33 4.53
CA ALA A 156 -10.08 1.39 3.49
C ALA A 156 -11.24 0.52 3.98
N LYS A 157 -11.12 -0.03 5.20
CA LYS A 157 -12.19 -0.80 5.84
C LYS A 157 -13.43 0.06 6.09
N ARG A 158 -13.25 1.28 6.61
CA ARG A 158 -14.34 2.21 6.95
C ARG A 158 -15.17 2.59 5.73
N ILE A 159 -14.54 2.85 4.58
CA ILE A 159 -15.21 3.25 3.34
C ILE A 159 -15.61 2.05 2.45
N GLY A 160 -15.58 0.84 3.01
CA GLY A 160 -16.21 -0.34 2.42
C GLY A 160 -15.31 -1.24 1.57
N PHE A 161 -14.01 -1.01 1.45
CA PHE A 161 -13.13 -1.94 0.71
C PHE A 161 -13.07 -3.32 1.39
N ASP A 162 -12.91 -4.36 0.56
CA ASP A 162 -12.95 -5.76 1.02
C ASP A 162 -11.61 -6.23 1.62
N LEU A 163 -10.51 -5.56 1.30
CA LEU A 163 -9.15 -5.81 1.79
C LEU A 163 -8.28 -4.57 1.63
N ALA A 164 -7.07 -4.58 2.18
CA ALA A 164 -6.01 -3.63 1.86
C ALA A 164 -4.71 -4.36 1.50
N GLU A 165 -4.09 -3.98 0.37
CA GLU A 165 -2.78 -4.48 -0.05
C GLU A 165 -1.70 -3.46 0.33
N LEU A 166 -0.61 -3.90 0.95
CA LEU A 166 0.56 -3.06 1.22
C LEU A 166 1.58 -3.23 0.10
N HIS A 167 1.95 -2.14 -0.57
CA HIS A 167 2.93 -2.19 -1.64
C HIS A 167 4.37 -2.30 -1.10
N GLY A 168 4.84 -3.55 -0.99
CA GLY A 168 6.20 -3.89 -0.53
C GLY A 168 7.14 -4.39 -1.63
N ALA A 169 7.09 -3.82 -2.84
CA ALA A 169 7.86 -4.31 -3.99
C ALA A 169 8.28 -3.16 -4.91
N HIS A 170 8.94 -3.50 -6.02
CA HIS A 170 9.31 -2.59 -7.12
C HIS A 170 10.25 -1.44 -6.73
N GLY A 171 11.04 -1.60 -5.67
CA GLY A 171 12.00 -0.59 -5.22
C GLY A 171 11.36 0.61 -4.51
N TYR A 172 10.08 0.54 -4.14
CA TYR A 172 9.39 1.57 -3.34
C TYR A 172 9.72 1.45 -1.85
N LEU A 173 9.21 2.36 -1.02
CA LEU A 173 9.76 2.59 0.33
C LEU A 173 9.93 1.30 1.16
N ILE A 174 8.87 0.50 1.31
CA ILE A 174 8.94 -0.76 2.06
C ILE A 174 10.00 -1.70 1.47
N ASP A 175 10.07 -1.78 0.14
CA ASP A 175 11.07 -2.60 -0.57
C ASP A 175 12.50 -2.07 -0.33
N GLN A 176 12.68 -0.75 -0.30
CA GLN A 176 13.97 -0.11 -0.06
C GLN A 176 14.58 -0.50 1.29
N PHE A 177 13.76 -0.76 2.31
CA PHE A 177 14.24 -1.27 3.60
C PHE A 177 14.80 -2.71 3.52
N PHE A 178 14.43 -3.50 2.51
CA PHE A 178 14.90 -4.89 2.37
C PHE A 178 16.24 -5.02 1.62
N TRP A 179 16.58 -4.05 0.77
CA TRP A 179 17.74 -4.14 -0.12
C TRP A 179 18.97 -3.44 0.43
N GLY A 180 20.11 -4.15 0.43
CA GLY A 180 21.38 -3.59 0.88
C GLY A 180 21.90 -2.45 0.01
N GLY A 181 21.38 -2.26 -1.21
CA GLY A 181 21.74 -1.10 -2.05
C GLY A 181 21.11 0.22 -1.61
N SER A 182 19.90 0.17 -1.05
CA SER A 182 19.12 1.33 -0.62
C SER A 182 19.06 1.50 0.90
N ASN A 183 19.33 0.45 1.67
CA ASN A 183 19.37 0.46 3.13
C ASN A 183 20.76 0.08 3.65
N GLN A 184 21.50 1.10 4.07
CA GLN A 184 22.82 1.06 4.70
C GLN A 184 22.75 1.33 6.22
N ARG A 185 21.55 1.27 6.81
CA ARG A 185 21.38 1.53 8.23
C ARG A 185 22.08 0.48 9.09
N THR A 186 22.60 0.91 10.23
CA THR A 186 23.22 0.07 11.25
C THR A 186 22.33 -0.13 12.49
N ASP A 187 21.18 0.54 12.52
CA ASP A 187 20.19 0.46 13.60
C ASP A 187 19.24 -0.75 13.43
N GLN A 188 18.17 -0.79 14.23
CA GLN A 188 17.16 -1.85 14.22
C GLN A 188 16.37 -1.96 12.90
N TRP A 189 16.42 -0.93 12.04
CA TRP A 189 15.77 -0.90 10.73
C TRP A 189 16.72 -1.30 9.60
N GLY A 190 17.97 -1.64 9.93
CA GLY A 190 19.00 -2.12 9.02
C GLY A 190 19.59 -3.49 9.38
N GLY A 191 20.72 -3.82 8.76
CA GLY A 191 21.45 -5.07 9.01
C GLY A 191 21.12 -6.25 8.08
N GLY A 192 21.57 -7.46 8.43
CA GLY A 192 21.47 -8.65 7.57
C GLY A 192 20.04 -9.06 7.18
N ARG A 193 19.89 -9.95 6.20
CA ARG A 193 18.59 -10.38 5.62
C ARG A 193 17.53 -10.77 6.67
N HIS A 194 17.94 -11.32 7.81
CA HIS A 194 17.08 -11.73 8.93
C HIS A 194 16.61 -10.59 9.84
N ARG A 195 17.35 -9.47 9.90
CA ARG A 195 16.96 -8.25 10.64
C ARG A 195 16.15 -7.29 9.79
N ARG A 196 16.37 -7.31 8.46
CA ARG A 196 15.59 -6.53 7.48
C ARG A 196 14.18 -7.04 7.26
N THR A 197 13.82 -8.22 7.77
CA THR A 197 12.40 -8.55 7.85
C THR A 197 11.78 -7.54 8.79
N LEU A 198 11.02 -6.57 8.24
CA LEU A 198 9.98 -5.83 8.96
C LEU A 198 9.02 -6.89 9.50
N ALA A 199 9.44 -7.60 10.54
CA ALA A 199 8.58 -8.44 11.33
C ALA A 199 7.53 -7.48 11.85
N LEU A 200 6.30 -7.67 11.36
CA LEU A 200 5.00 -7.24 11.84
C LEU A 200 4.99 -6.75 13.31
N ARG A 201 5.72 -5.67 13.61
CA ARG A 201 5.82 -5.04 14.94
C ARG A 201 4.67 -4.07 15.17
N SER A 202 3.59 -4.22 14.42
CA SER A 202 2.26 -3.73 14.76
C SER A 202 1.58 -4.59 15.84
N ARG A 203 2.14 -5.76 16.22
CA ARG A 203 1.58 -6.62 17.27
C ARG A 203 2.11 -6.39 18.68
N ASP A 204 3.35 -5.91 18.87
CA ASP A 204 4.00 -5.98 20.19
C ASP A 204 4.03 -4.67 21.01
N ARG A 205 3.72 -3.50 20.43
CA ARG A 205 3.59 -2.25 21.21
C ARG A 205 2.26 -2.11 21.97
N ALA A 206 1.36 -3.09 21.89
CA ALA A 206 0.10 -3.13 22.65
C ALA A 206 0.26 -3.68 24.09
N GLY A 207 1.47 -4.06 24.51
CA GLY A 207 1.70 -4.84 25.74
C GLY A 207 2.35 -4.11 26.93
N GLY A 208 2.56 -2.80 26.91
CA GLY A 208 3.20 -2.14 28.05
C GLY A 208 3.26 -0.62 28.01
N ALA A 209 2.24 0.04 28.56
CA ALA A 209 2.36 1.31 29.28
C ALA A 209 1.06 1.57 30.06
N GLY A 210 1.19 1.72 31.38
CA GLY A 210 0.09 1.92 32.31
C GLY A 210 -0.57 3.30 32.21
N SER A 211 -1.86 3.30 32.53
CA SER A 211 -2.68 4.39 33.11
C SER A 211 -2.27 5.84 32.84
N GLY A 212 -2.99 6.52 31.94
CA GLY A 212 -2.98 7.99 31.88
C GLY A 212 -3.65 8.59 30.64
N ARG A 213 -4.96 8.84 30.73
CA ARG A 213 -5.77 9.84 29.99
C ARG A 213 -5.28 10.33 28.61
N SER A 214 -5.92 9.86 27.53
CA SER A 214 -6.53 10.68 26.46
C SER A 214 -7.26 9.76 25.47
N GLY A 215 -8.44 10.18 25.02
CA GLY A 215 -9.37 9.34 24.24
C GLY A 215 -8.98 9.24 22.77
N LEU A 216 -8.61 8.03 22.36
CA LEU A 216 -8.63 7.54 20.97
C LEU A 216 -9.27 6.14 21.00
N PRO A 217 -10.19 5.80 20.08
CA PRO A 217 -10.89 4.52 20.14
C PRO A 217 -9.92 3.35 19.95
N TYR A 218 -9.83 2.55 21.01
CA TYR A 218 -9.15 1.27 21.12
C TYR A 218 -9.63 0.29 20.02
N LEU A 219 -8.76 -0.01 19.06
CA LEU A 219 -8.99 -1.10 18.09
C LEU A 219 -8.68 -2.44 18.75
N ALA A 220 -9.72 -3.26 18.92
CA ALA A 220 -9.63 -4.57 19.55
C ALA A 220 -8.67 -5.54 18.81
N PRO A 221 -7.93 -6.40 19.54
CA PRO A 221 -7.02 -7.37 18.94
C PRO A 221 -7.81 -8.50 18.25
N GLY A 222 -7.67 -8.63 16.92
CA GLY A 222 -8.26 -9.75 16.18
C GLY A 222 -8.59 -9.55 14.69
N GLN A 223 -8.08 -8.52 14.03
CA GLN A 223 -8.44 -8.24 12.62
C GLN A 223 -7.18 -8.26 11.73
N PRO A 224 -7.07 -9.18 10.74
CA PRO A 224 -5.88 -9.27 9.91
C PRO A 224 -5.90 -8.21 8.79
N VAL A 225 -4.96 -7.28 8.82
CA VAL A 225 -4.55 -6.49 7.64
C VAL A 225 -3.28 -7.14 7.10
N GLU A 226 -3.38 -8.01 6.09
CA GLU A 226 -2.19 -8.62 5.50
C GLU A 226 -2.43 -9.13 4.08
N THR A 227 -1.94 -8.38 3.10
CA THR A 227 -1.19 -8.92 1.95
C THR A 227 -0.13 -7.90 1.56
N ALA A 228 1.14 -8.19 1.85
CA ALA A 228 2.27 -7.58 1.16
C ALA A 228 2.74 -8.58 0.09
N ARG A 229 2.62 -8.24 -1.19
CA ARG A 229 3.23 -9.03 -2.27
C ARG A 229 4.69 -8.60 -2.42
N LEU A 230 5.61 -9.50 -2.08
CA LEU A 230 7.03 -9.39 -2.41
C LEU A 230 7.27 -10.09 -3.75
N CYS A 231 7.58 -9.33 -4.81
CA CYS A 231 8.14 -9.92 -6.03
C CYS A 231 9.60 -10.30 -5.76
N ARG A 232 9.91 -11.61 -5.69
CA ARG A 232 11.29 -12.10 -5.69
C ARG A 232 11.89 -11.86 -7.09
N PRO A 233 13.06 -11.22 -7.24
CA PRO A 233 13.77 -11.26 -8.51
C PRO A 233 14.21 -12.72 -8.82
N PRO A 234 14.32 -13.11 -10.11
CA PRO A 234 14.80 -14.42 -10.50
C PRO A 234 16.22 -14.63 -9.94
N ARG A 235 16.47 -15.83 -9.41
CA ARG A 235 17.82 -16.21 -8.94
C ARG A 235 18.73 -16.27 -10.16
N GLY A 236 19.59 -15.27 -10.33
CA GLY A 236 20.80 -15.43 -11.12
C GLY A 236 21.73 -16.41 -10.40
N HIS A 237 22.10 -17.48 -11.08
CA HIS A 237 23.21 -18.38 -10.73
C HIS A 237 24.05 -18.55 -12.00
N PRO A 238 25.34 -18.86 -11.87
CA PRO A 238 26.36 -18.25 -11.03
C PRO A 238 27.08 -17.09 -11.76
#